data_AF-A0A6H1WWP7-F1
#
_entry.id   AF-A0A6H1WWP7-F1
#
_cell.length_a   1.000
_cell.length_b   1.000
_cell.length_c   1.000
_cell.angle_alpha   90.00
_cell.angle_beta   90.00
_cell.angle_gamma   90.00
#
_symmetry.space_group_name_H-M   'P 1'
#
loop_
_entity.id
_entity.type
_entity.pdbx_description
1 polymer ?
#
loop_
_entity_poly.entity_id
_entity_poly.type
_entity_poly.pdbx_seq_one_letter_code
_entity_poly.pdbx_strand_id
1 'polypeptide(L)'
;MIFKKRYVLGLAITMGLIFMGIESFDNSQSNLDDIAKVEKVYEIKENKNGQTYGSELSSTEYDNGPDLISFEMKNGEVGYVYRDEFYDSANQPNNPEEAMEYMDMVERNIKKYGYYKLIPVYEEDGKTEIGSFEIGGN
;
A
#
# COMPACT_ATOMS: atom_id res chain seq x y z
N MET A 1 -11.36 67.76 16.80
CA MET A 1 -10.67 66.56 17.35
C MET A 1 -11.35 65.26 16.88
N ILE A 2 -11.52 65.07 15.55
CA ILE A 2 -12.26 63.91 14.98
C ILE A 2 -11.36 63.06 14.07
N PHE A 3 -10.33 63.65 13.45
CA PHE A 3 -9.40 62.93 12.58
C PHE A 3 -8.56 61.87 13.30
N LYS A 4 -8.06 62.13 14.52
CA LYS A 4 -7.22 61.16 15.27
C LYS A 4 -7.95 59.86 15.67
N LYS A 5 -9.26 59.90 15.94
CA LYS A 5 -10.04 58.71 16.33
C LYS A 5 -10.30 57.75 15.15
N ARG A 6 -10.40 58.27 13.92
CA ARG A 6 -10.64 57.47 12.70
C ARG A 6 -9.41 56.64 12.29
N TYR A 7 -8.20 57.17 12.51
CA TYR A 7 -6.95 56.44 12.23
C TYR A 7 -6.70 55.29 13.23
N VAL A 8 -7.05 55.47 14.51
CA VAL A 8 -6.92 54.43 15.53
C VAL A 8 -7.87 53.25 15.25
N LEU A 9 -9.09 53.54 14.80
CA LEU A 9 -10.05 52.51 14.41
C LEU A 9 -9.60 51.73 13.16
N GLY A 10 -9.00 52.42 12.18
CA GLY A 10 -8.42 51.78 11.00
C GLY A 10 -7.27 50.82 11.34
N LEU A 11 -6.36 51.24 12.23
CA LEU A 11 -5.24 50.41 12.69
C LEU A 11 -5.70 49.16 13.45
N ALA A 12 -6.77 49.25 14.24
CA ALA A 12 -7.33 48.11 14.96
C ALA A 12 -7.92 47.06 14.00
N ILE A 13 -8.59 47.50 12.94
CA ILE A 13 -9.17 46.61 11.93
C ILE A 13 -8.06 45.90 11.14
N THR A 14 -7.00 46.63 10.74
CA THR A 14 -5.88 46.00 10.02
C THR A 14 -5.15 44.97 10.89
N MET A 15 -4.95 45.25 12.18
CA MET A 15 -4.35 44.28 13.10
C MET A 15 -5.23 43.04 13.30
N GLY A 16 -6.55 43.21 13.40
CA GLY A 16 -7.49 42.08 13.52
C GLY A 16 -7.52 41.18 12.28
N LEU A 17 -7.48 41.76 11.08
CA LEU A 17 -7.42 40.99 9.83
C LEU A 17 -6.10 40.24 9.66
N ILE A 18 -4.98 40.82 10.10
CA ILE A 18 -3.68 40.13 10.11
C ILE A 18 -3.72 38.96 11.09
N PHE A 19 -4.29 39.15 12.30
CA PHE A 19 -4.41 38.08 13.30
C PHE A 19 -5.29 36.92 12.83
N MET A 20 -6.49 37.19 12.28
CA MET A 20 -7.35 36.16 11.68
C MET A 20 -6.66 35.44 10.52
N GLY A 21 -5.88 36.17 9.71
CA GLY A 21 -5.09 35.60 8.63
C GLY A 21 -4.03 34.61 9.14
N ILE A 22 -3.30 34.97 10.20
CA ILE A 22 -2.28 34.10 10.82
C ILE A 22 -2.94 32.85 11.42
N GLU A 23 -4.02 32.97 12.19
CA GLU A 23 -4.71 31.80 12.76
C GLU A 23 -5.28 30.86 11.69
N SER A 24 -5.80 31.41 10.59
CA SER A 24 -6.29 30.61 9.46
C SER A 24 -5.15 29.90 8.73
N PHE A 25 -3.98 30.53 8.67
CA PHE A 25 -2.78 29.97 8.06
C PHE A 25 -2.17 28.85 8.92
N ASP A 26 -2.02 29.06 10.23
CA ASP A 26 -1.50 28.05 11.17
C ASP A 26 -2.40 26.80 11.19
N ASN A 27 -3.72 26.97 11.21
CA ASN A 27 -4.67 25.86 11.13
C ASN A 27 -4.63 25.13 9.78
N SER A 28 -4.32 25.84 8.69
CA SER A 28 -4.16 25.19 7.38
C SER A 28 -2.86 24.39 7.31
N GLN A 29 -1.77 24.93 7.87
CA GLN A 29 -0.48 24.25 7.92
C GLN A 29 -0.52 23.00 8.80
N SER A 30 -1.15 23.05 9.98
CA SER A 30 -1.27 21.88 10.85
C SER A 30 -2.04 20.73 10.20
N ASN A 31 -3.11 21.03 9.46
CA ASN A 31 -3.83 20.01 8.68
C ASN A 31 -2.97 19.43 7.55
N LEU A 32 -2.12 20.24 6.90
CA LEU A 32 -1.19 19.73 5.89
C LEU A 32 -0.09 18.84 6.50
N ASP A 33 0.40 19.19 7.68
CA ASP A 33 1.40 18.39 8.40
C ASP A 33 0.80 17.04 8.84
N ASP A 34 -0.47 17.00 9.24
CA ASP A 34 -1.19 15.76 9.56
C ASP A 34 -1.42 14.88 8.32
N ILE A 35 -1.69 15.48 7.15
CA ILE A 35 -1.80 14.74 5.88
C ILE A 35 -0.42 14.21 5.43
N ALA A 36 0.64 14.99 5.60
CA ALA A 36 2.01 14.59 5.26
C ALA A 36 2.55 13.48 6.19
N LYS A 37 2.01 13.36 7.41
CA LYS A 37 2.41 12.35 8.40
C LYS A 37 1.82 10.95 8.15
N VAL A 38 0.89 10.79 7.21
CA VAL A 38 0.36 9.47 6.80
C VAL A 38 1.27 8.80 5.77
N GLU A 39 2.59 8.84 5.98
CA GLU A 39 3.46 7.84 5.39
C GLU A 39 3.45 6.66 6.37
N LYS A 40 2.45 5.78 6.23
CA LYS A 40 2.37 4.58 7.04
C LYS A 40 3.52 3.68 6.60
N VAL A 41 4.69 3.84 7.23
CA VAL A 41 5.86 3.00 6.97
C VAL A 41 5.52 1.59 7.46
N TYR A 42 5.23 0.68 6.54
CA TYR A 42 5.03 -0.72 6.90
C TYR A 42 6.40 -1.33 7.23
N GLU A 43 6.54 -1.82 8.45
CA GLU A 43 7.79 -2.43 8.92
C GLU A 43 8.04 -3.76 8.17
N ILE A 44 9.25 -3.91 7.62
CA ILE A 44 9.76 -5.19 7.09
C ILE A 44 10.63 -5.83 8.17
N LYS A 45 10.47 -7.13 8.37
CA LYS A 45 11.25 -7.92 9.32
C LYS A 45 12.06 -8.98 8.58
N GLU A 46 13.08 -9.53 9.24
CA GLU A 46 13.91 -10.61 8.69
C GLU A 46 13.73 -11.89 9.53
N ASN A 47 13.54 -13.03 8.88
CA ASN A 47 13.40 -14.32 9.55
C ASN A 47 14.78 -15.01 9.76
N LYS A 48 14.78 -16.17 10.42
CA LYS A 48 16.01 -16.93 10.73
C LYS A 48 16.76 -17.45 9.49
N ASN A 49 16.12 -17.45 8.32
CA ASN A 49 16.73 -17.86 7.06
C ASN A 49 17.31 -16.69 6.26
N GLY A 50 17.22 -15.46 6.79
CA GLY A 50 17.66 -14.24 6.11
C GLY A 50 16.66 -13.70 5.07
N GLN A 51 15.40 -14.15 5.12
CA GLN A 51 14.34 -13.68 4.22
C GLN A 51 13.59 -12.53 4.86
N THR A 52 13.26 -11.53 4.05
CA THR A 52 12.45 -10.39 4.46
C THR A 52 10.96 -10.70 4.35
N TYR A 53 10.17 -10.27 5.34
CA TYR A 53 8.72 -10.47 5.36
C TYR A 53 7.98 -9.23 5.82
N GLY A 54 6.81 -8.98 5.24
CA GLY A 54 6.01 -7.79 5.55
C GLY A 54 4.96 -7.48 4.50
N SER A 55 4.38 -6.28 4.58
CA SER A 55 3.40 -5.83 3.58
C SER A 55 4.09 -5.40 2.29
N GLU A 56 3.51 -5.73 1.14
CA GLU A 56 3.96 -5.20 -0.16
C GLU A 56 3.93 -3.66 -0.20
N LEU A 57 3.06 -3.05 0.62
CA LEU A 57 2.95 -1.59 0.74
C LEU A 57 4.12 -0.94 1.52
N SER A 58 5.07 -1.74 2.01
CA SER A 58 6.30 -1.23 2.66
C SER A 58 7.27 -0.55 1.72
N SER A 59 7.16 -0.81 0.41
CA SER A 59 8.03 -0.23 -0.60
C SER A 59 7.23 0.62 -1.59
N THR A 60 7.83 1.74 -2.02
CA THR A 60 7.28 2.59 -3.07
C THR A 60 7.78 2.17 -4.46
N GLU A 61 8.75 1.25 -4.52
CA GLU A 61 9.31 0.71 -5.75
C GLU A 61 8.72 -0.67 -6.05
N TYR A 62 8.29 -0.88 -7.30
CA TYR A 62 7.57 -2.07 -7.77
C TYR A 62 8.31 -3.41 -7.60
N ASP A 63 9.63 -3.40 -7.39
CA ASP A 63 10.47 -4.61 -7.28
C ASP A 63 11.28 -4.68 -5.97
N ASN A 64 10.95 -3.82 -5.00
CA ASN A 64 11.70 -3.69 -3.75
C ASN A 64 10.83 -4.00 -2.53
N GLY A 65 9.81 -4.85 -2.71
CA GLY A 65 9.00 -5.43 -1.64
C GLY A 65 9.71 -6.60 -0.93
N PRO A 66 9.15 -7.12 0.17
CA PRO A 66 9.74 -8.23 0.93
C PRO A 66 9.74 -9.54 0.14
N ASP A 67 10.64 -10.47 0.48
CA ASP A 67 10.68 -11.82 -0.11
C ASP A 67 9.37 -12.59 0.15
N LEU A 68 8.76 -12.34 1.32
CA LEU A 68 7.53 -12.93 1.83
C LEU A 68 6.48 -11.84 2.05
N ILE A 69 5.45 -11.81 1.20
CA ILE A 69 4.38 -10.82 1.22
C ILE A 69 3.28 -11.26 2.17
N SER A 70 2.90 -10.38 3.11
CA SER A 70 1.81 -10.61 4.05
C SER A 70 0.48 -10.77 3.32
N PHE A 71 -0.26 -11.80 3.67
CA PHE A 71 -1.53 -12.15 3.03
C PHE A 71 -2.56 -12.58 4.07
N GLU A 72 -3.81 -12.09 3.96
CA GLU A 72 -4.91 -12.49 4.85
C GLU A 72 -5.72 -13.61 4.17
N MET A 73 -5.73 -14.79 4.78
CA MET A 73 -6.47 -15.95 4.30
C MET A 73 -7.98 -15.81 4.51
N LYS A 74 -8.79 -16.65 3.85
CA LYS A 74 -10.27 -16.63 3.98
C LYS A 74 -10.77 -16.82 5.42
N ASN A 75 -9.95 -17.40 6.30
CA ASN A 75 -10.25 -17.59 7.73
C ASN A 75 -9.88 -16.40 8.61
N GLY A 76 -9.30 -15.32 8.05
CA GLY A 76 -8.83 -14.13 8.77
C GLY A 76 -7.45 -14.27 9.41
N GLU A 77 -6.78 -15.41 9.25
CA GLU A 77 -5.40 -15.57 9.69
C GLU A 77 -4.45 -14.94 8.66
N VAL A 78 -3.39 -14.30 9.17
CA VAL A 78 -2.35 -13.70 8.35
C VAL A 78 -1.22 -14.71 8.15
N GLY A 79 -0.88 -14.96 6.90
CA GLY A 79 0.30 -15.71 6.49
C GLY A 79 1.14 -14.92 5.50
N TYR A 80 2.06 -15.61 4.84
CA TYR A 80 2.99 -15.02 3.90
C TYR A 80 3.11 -15.84 2.62
N VAL A 81 3.17 -15.18 1.48
CA VAL A 81 3.38 -15.81 0.17
C VAL A 81 4.72 -15.35 -0.40
N TYR A 82 5.41 -16.24 -1.11
CA TYR A 82 6.64 -15.84 -1.80
C TYR A 82 6.33 -14.82 -2.89
N ARG A 83 7.09 -13.73 -2.92
CA ARG A 83 6.96 -12.67 -3.91
C ARG A 83 7.08 -13.20 -5.33
N ASP A 84 8.08 -14.04 -5.59
CA ASP A 84 8.32 -14.63 -6.92
C ASP A 84 7.17 -15.56 -7.36
N GLU A 85 6.53 -16.26 -6.42
CA GLU A 85 5.35 -17.08 -6.71
C GLU A 85 4.12 -16.22 -6.98
N PHE A 86 3.98 -15.10 -6.28
CA PHE A 86 2.87 -14.16 -6.44
C PHE A 86 2.91 -13.44 -7.79
N TYR A 87 4.06 -12.88 -8.17
CA TYR A 87 4.23 -12.17 -9.44
C TYR A 87 4.42 -13.09 -10.64
N ASP A 88 4.92 -14.31 -10.41
CA ASP A 88 5.14 -15.31 -11.44
C ASP A 88 5.97 -14.81 -12.63
N SER A 89 6.93 -13.93 -12.35
CA SER A 89 7.69 -13.19 -13.36
C SER A 89 8.40 -14.12 -14.36
N ALA A 90 8.78 -15.33 -13.94
CA ALA A 90 9.41 -16.34 -14.79
C ALA A 90 8.47 -16.94 -15.86
N ASN A 91 7.16 -16.90 -15.65
CA ASN A 91 6.15 -17.50 -16.53
C ASN A 91 5.35 -16.45 -17.32
N GLN A 92 5.77 -15.19 -17.31
CA GLN A 92 5.12 -14.13 -18.08
C GLN A 92 5.35 -14.35 -19.59
N PRO A 93 4.31 -14.24 -20.43
CA PRO A 93 4.44 -14.41 -21.87
C PRO A 93 5.26 -13.27 -22.50
N ASN A 94 6.17 -13.60 -23.42
CA ASN A 94 7.11 -12.63 -24.00
C ASN A 94 6.72 -12.18 -25.42
N ASN A 95 5.66 -12.77 -25.99
CA ASN A 95 5.16 -12.43 -27.31
C ASN A 95 3.64 -12.70 -27.40
N PRO A 96 2.95 -12.18 -28.44
CA PRO A 96 1.51 -12.33 -28.57
C PRO A 96 1.02 -13.78 -28.68
N GLU A 97 1.81 -14.69 -29.27
CA GLU A 97 1.45 -16.10 -29.40
C GLU A 97 1.47 -16.81 -28.03
N GLU A 98 2.55 -16.64 -27.27
CA GLU A 98 2.65 -17.10 -25.88
C GLU A 98 1.55 -16.50 -25.00
N ALA A 99 1.18 -15.23 -25.23
CA ALA A 99 0.10 -14.59 -24.47
C ALA A 99 -1.25 -15.29 -24.72
N MET A 100 -1.53 -15.70 -25.97
CA MET A 100 -2.74 -16.46 -26.28
C MET A 100 -2.73 -17.83 -25.60
N GLU A 101 -1.60 -18.55 -25.65
CA GLU A 101 -1.46 -19.85 -24.99
C GLU A 101 -1.62 -19.74 -23.46
N TYR A 102 -1.05 -18.69 -22.87
CA TYR A 102 -1.20 -18.39 -21.44
C TYR A 102 -2.67 -18.14 -21.08
N MET A 103 -3.39 -17.34 -21.86
CA MET A 103 -4.81 -17.07 -21.63
C MET A 103 -5.66 -18.35 -21.76
N ASP A 104 -5.39 -19.19 -22.76
CA ASP A 104 -6.06 -20.49 -22.92
C ASP A 104 -5.76 -21.44 -21.75
N MET A 105 -4.55 -21.41 -21.20
CA MET A 105 -4.21 -22.15 -19.97
C MET A 105 -4.99 -21.63 -18.76
N VAL A 106 -5.03 -20.30 -18.57
CA VAL A 106 -5.76 -19.65 -17.48
C VAL A 106 -7.24 -20.03 -17.53
N GLU A 107 -7.88 -19.91 -18.69
CA GLU A 107 -9.29 -20.23 -18.86
C GLU A 107 -9.57 -21.72 -18.59
N ARG A 108 -8.72 -22.63 -19.07
CA ARG A 108 -8.85 -24.07 -18.80
C ARG A 108 -8.74 -24.39 -17.31
N ASN A 109 -7.78 -23.78 -16.61
CA ASN A 109 -7.59 -24.01 -15.19
C ASN A 109 -8.79 -23.48 -14.40
N ILE A 110 -9.27 -22.28 -14.68
CA ILE A 110 -10.46 -21.70 -14.02
C ILE A 110 -11.69 -22.61 -14.25
N LYS A 111 -11.93 -23.06 -15.48
CA LYS A 111 -13.05 -23.98 -15.78
C LYS A 111 -12.97 -25.31 -15.04
N LYS A 112 -11.75 -25.82 -14.81
CA LYS A 112 -11.53 -27.13 -14.20
C LYS A 112 -11.50 -27.09 -12.67
N TYR A 113 -10.86 -26.07 -12.10
CA TYR A 113 -10.54 -25.99 -10.68
C TYR A 113 -11.26 -24.86 -9.96
N GLY A 114 -11.82 -23.91 -10.69
CA GLY A 114 -12.40 -22.68 -10.13
C GLY A 114 -11.38 -21.58 -9.87
N TYR A 115 -10.09 -21.79 -10.14
CA TYR A 115 -8.98 -20.83 -10.02
C TYR A 115 -7.92 -21.14 -11.09
N TYR A 116 -7.04 -20.18 -11.42
CA TYR A 116 -5.96 -20.43 -12.38
C TYR A 116 -4.65 -20.88 -11.73
N LYS A 117 -4.35 -20.37 -10.53
CA LYS A 117 -3.14 -20.66 -9.75
C LYS A 117 -3.48 -20.80 -8.27
N LEU A 118 -2.84 -21.78 -7.62
CA LEU A 118 -2.90 -21.99 -6.18
C LEU A 118 -1.51 -21.71 -5.62
N ILE A 119 -1.41 -20.75 -4.69
CA ILE A 119 -0.15 -20.36 -4.06
C ILE A 119 -0.14 -20.84 -2.60
N PRO A 120 0.88 -21.58 -2.15
CA PRO A 120 1.01 -21.94 -0.74
C PRO A 120 1.21 -20.70 0.14
N VAL A 121 0.58 -20.71 1.31
CA VAL A 121 0.70 -19.65 2.32
C VAL A 121 1.51 -20.21 3.49
N TYR A 122 2.53 -19.47 3.91
CA TYR A 122 3.49 -19.87 4.93
C TYR A 122 3.39 -19.02 6.21
N GLU A 123 3.97 -19.50 7.31
CA GLU A 123 4.34 -18.66 8.44
C GLU A 123 5.50 -17.70 8.09
N GLU A 124 5.87 -16.81 9.03
CA GLU A 124 7.00 -15.88 8.87
C GLU A 124 8.36 -16.57 8.65
N ASP A 125 8.45 -17.87 8.94
CA ASP A 125 9.64 -18.67 8.71
C ASP A 125 9.88 -19.06 7.24
N GLY A 126 8.90 -18.80 6.34
CA GLY A 126 8.97 -19.12 4.91
C GLY A 126 9.02 -20.62 4.60
N LYS A 127 8.72 -21.49 5.57
CA LYS A 127 8.86 -22.95 5.46
C LYS A 127 7.61 -23.70 5.90
N THR A 128 6.96 -23.23 6.97
CA THR A 128 5.79 -23.88 7.53
C THR A 128 4.57 -23.46 6.73
N GLU A 129 4.05 -24.37 5.90
CA GLU A 129 2.82 -24.14 5.12
C GLU A 129 1.60 -24.21 6.05
N ILE A 130 0.80 -23.14 6.05
CA ILE A 130 -0.41 -22.98 6.89
C ILE A 130 -1.69 -22.92 6.06
N GLY A 131 -1.58 -22.84 4.73
CA GLY A 131 -2.74 -22.82 3.86
C GLY A 131 -2.36 -22.57 2.41
N SER A 132 -3.36 -22.14 1.64
CA SER A 132 -3.18 -21.84 0.22
C SER A 132 -4.12 -20.72 -0.22
N PHE A 133 -3.69 -19.94 -1.20
CA PHE A 133 -4.43 -18.86 -1.82
C PHE A 133 -4.73 -19.15 -3.29
N GLU A 134 -5.99 -18.97 -3.67
CA GLU A 134 -6.49 -19.18 -5.03
C GLU A 134 -6.46 -17.86 -5.81
N ILE A 135 -5.71 -17.78 -6.91
CA ILE A 135 -5.72 -16.62 -7.79
C ILE A 135 -6.68 -16.86 -8.96
N GLY A 136 -7.53 -15.85 -9.21
CA GLY A 136 -8.52 -15.84 -10.30
C GLY A 136 -9.68 -16.80 -10.06
N GLY A 137 -9.94 -17.17 -8.81
CA GLY A 137 -11.16 -17.86 -8.42
C GLY A 137 -12.27 -16.93 -7.94
N ASN A 138 -13.52 -17.42 -8.01
CA ASN A 138 -14.74 -16.73 -7.55
C ASN A 138 -15.15 -17.21 -6.16
#